data_AF-A0A3R7PTI7-F1
#
_entry.id   AF-A0A3R7PTI7-F1
#
_cell.length_a   1.000
_cell.length_b   1.000
_cell.length_c   1.000
_cell.angle_alpha   90.00
_cell.angle_beta   90.00
_cell.angle_gamma   90.00
#
_symmetry.space_group_name_H-M   'P 1'
#
loop_
_entity.id
_entity.type
_entity.pdbx_description
1 polymer ?
#
loop_
_entity_poly.entity_id
_entity_poly.type
_entity_poly.pdbx_seq_one_letter_code
_entity_poly.pdbx_strand_id
1 'polypeptide(L)'
;MNDPSVPMAYSPGVLIGNWYEEMRVREDKVELYKSAAKTGATRGTAALELTDATHLEELRDVVVLGQPLQLVSVATGAALALDTAPRFAPKPPHQFLVTAVDAPQPQVRSTWVLHRAKDENNAAYATQLREGCVLHYGQRVRIANEDASADGFCYLRSGVREIGHAGRQALTAALGACRDDVFVVVRPGERRDDIRDGAAVQLGDPVALFHAATNQPLRCTRALQNTSFGYEFEVSCSYAGDAHSRSRAAVTSHPENLFLIGGATHAAQKSMSSSTATALRSRSDGGKSTMSLTMSSGVGVDLVIARIRDGALRFGGRLGFRALAKALRTACNEHRTTTLNREQLLHGIHLMGVAMQPLELDAVFKRFDRSGNGLVVAQEFLREVRGDAPPQRLDAVVEAFQRLTVEGGGSVDYRDMLSLFRFNAPRLPDVEEGVISAAEAVFEFVNSWPGKNDTATVTLEEFVAYYTDVSPAVDDDARFLATLQRCWEIPETDAYKSGRPRRHVTVLHTDDTAETIAIPDSLVIDTRDAAAVREVLVQHGVRDIKDIQTTM
;
A
#
# COMPACT_ATOMS: atom_id res chain seq x y z
N MET A 1 -41.10 -0.33 7.70
CA MET A 1 -42.07 0.80 7.68
C MET A 1 -41.25 2.07 7.53
N ASN A 2 -41.40 2.81 6.42
CA ASN A 2 -40.63 4.03 6.17
C ASN A 2 -41.18 5.18 7.01
N ASP A 3 -40.28 5.92 7.65
CA ASP A 3 -40.57 7.13 8.40
C ASP A 3 -41.26 8.17 7.49
N PRO A 4 -42.49 8.61 7.81
CA PRO A 4 -43.24 9.56 6.98
C PRO A 4 -42.65 10.98 6.98
N SER A 5 -41.59 11.25 7.76
CA SER A 5 -40.94 12.56 7.84
C SER A 5 -39.79 12.78 6.85
N VAL A 6 -39.31 11.73 6.17
CA VAL A 6 -38.23 11.84 5.17
C VAL A 6 -38.83 11.87 3.76
N PRO A 7 -38.69 12.97 3.00
CA PRO A 7 -39.19 13.02 1.63
C PRO A 7 -38.47 11.97 0.77
N MET A 8 -39.27 11.17 0.06
CA MET A 8 -38.78 10.09 -0.79
C MET A 8 -37.90 10.67 -1.92
N ALA A 9 -36.65 10.23 -2.02
CA ALA A 9 -35.75 10.59 -3.12
C ALA A 9 -36.05 9.71 -4.33
N TYR A 10 -36.10 10.31 -5.52
CA TYR A 10 -36.45 9.62 -6.76
C TYR A 10 -35.22 9.50 -7.68
N SER A 11 -35.20 8.46 -8.51
CA SER A 11 -34.12 8.24 -9.47
C SER A 11 -34.06 9.34 -10.54
N PRO A 12 -32.86 9.68 -11.04
CA PRO A 12 -32.70 10.65 -12.13
C PRO A 12 -33.53 10.25 -13.35
N GLY A 13 -34.42 11.14 -13.80
CA GLY A 13 -35.35 10.90 -14.93
C GLY A 13 -36.83 10.82 -14.53
N VAL A 14 -37.14 10.71 -13.23
CA VAL A 14 -38.51 10.88 -12.72
C VAL A 14 -38.79 12.36 -12.53
N LEU A 15 -39.85 12.87 -13.16
CA LEU A 15 -40.20 14.30 -13.19
C LEU A 15 -40.90 14.74 -11.89
N ILE A 16 -40.18 14.68 -10.77
CA ILE A 16 -40.70 15.00 -9.44
C ILE A 16 -39.69 15.78 -8.61
N GLY A 17 -40.15 16.70 -7.78
CA GLY A 17 -39.27 17.59 -7.00
C GLY A 17 -38.47 18.57 -7.89
N ASN A 18 -37.20 18.77 -7.57
CA ASN A 18 -36.25 19.65 -8.27
C ASN A 18 -35.60 19.01 -9.50
N TRP A 19 -36.25 18.01 -10.12
CA TRP A 19 -35.74 17.24 -11.25
C TRP A 19 -35.20 18.11 -12.40
N TYR A 20 -35.81 19.27 -12.64
CA TYR A 20 -35.40 20.20 -13.70
C TYR A 20 -34.03 20.83 -13.39
N GLU A 21 -33.80 21.23 -12.13
CA GLU A 21 -32.51 21.79 -11.70
C GLU A 21 -31.41 20.73 -11.70
N GLU A 22 -31.70 19.51 -11.23
CA GLU A 22 -30.77 18.39 -11.32
C GLU A 22 -30.43 18.02 -12.77
N MET A 23 -31.42 18.10 -13.67
CA MET A 23 -31.20 17.88 -15.10
C MET A 23 -30.27 18.95 -15.68
N ARG A 24 -30.48 20.24 -15.35
CA ARG A 24 -29.62 21.35 -15.81
C ARG A 24 -28.19 21.26 -15.28
N VAL A 25 -28.01 21.00 -13.98
CA VAL A 25 -26.66 20.84 -13.39
C VAL A 25 -25.87 19.73 -14.07
N ARG A 26 -26.53 18.64 -14.45
CA ARG A 26 -25.89 17.53 -15.17
C ARG A 26 -25.58 17.88 -16.62
N GLU A 27 -26.44 18.62 -17.32
CA GLU A 27 -26.13 19.17 -18.65
C GLU A 27 -24.90 20.07 -18.59
N ASP A 28 -24.85 20.98 -17.63
CA ASP A 28 -23.71 21.89 -17.40
C ASP A 28 -22.43 21.11 -17.07
N LYS A 29 -22.51 20.08 -16.22
CA LYS A 29 -21.37 19.18 -15.94
C LYS A 29 -20.89 18.47 -17.21
N VAL A 30 -21.80 17.93 -18.03
CA VAL A 30 -21.44 17.25 -19.28
C VAL A 30 -20.83 18.24 -20.28
N GLU A 31 -21.33 19.47 -20.34
CA GLU A 31 -20.77 20.53 -21.18
C GLU A 31 -19.39 20.98 -20.69
N LEU A 32 -19.18 21.08 -19.37
CA LEU A 32 -17.88 21.31 -18.74
C LEU A 32 -16.90 20.16 -19.02
N TYR A 33 -17.34 18.90 -18.93
CA TYR A 33 -16.51 17.74 -19.27
C TYR A 33 -16.15 17.71 -20.77
N LYS A 34 -17.11 18.03 -21.65
CA LYS A 34 -16.87 18.12 -23.10
C LYS A 34 -15.93 19.28 -23.45
N SER A 35 -16.03 20.41 -22.76
CA SER A 35 -15.15 21.56 -22.99
C SER A 35 -13.74 21.31 -22.41
N ALA A 36 -13.63 20.65 -21.26
CA ALA A 36 -12.36 20.18 -20.69
C ALA A 36 -11.67 19.12 -21.58
N ALA A 37 -12.45 18.21 -22.17
CA ALA A 37 -11.95 17.22 -23.13
C ALA A 37 -11.48 17.88 -24.44
N LYS A 38 -12.17 18.93 -24.92
CA LYS A 38 -11.76 19.72 -26.09
C LYS A 38 -10.51 20.58 -25.86
N THR A 39 -10.25 20.98 -24.62
CA THR A 39 -9.10 21.82 -24.25
C THR A 39 -7.87 20.99 -23.81
N GLY A 40 -7.94 19.66 -23.87
CA GLY A 40 -6.83 18.77 -23.48
C GLY A 40 -6.49 18.78 -21.98
N ALA A 41 -7.26 19.50 -21.16
CA ALA A 41 -7.00 19.71 -19.74
C ALA A 41 -7.48 18.55 -18.84
N THR A 42 -7.50 17.32 -19.36
CA THR A 42 -7.72 16.13 -18.55
C THR A 42 -6.40 15.72 -17.90
N ARG A 43 -6.29 15.88 -16.57
CA ARG A 43 -5.14 15.48 -15.73
C ARG A 43 -4.57 14.06 -15.93
N GLY A 44 -5.23 13.19 -16.71
CA GLY A 44 -4.82 11.81 -16.94
C GLY A 44 -4.11 11.53 -18.27
N THR A 45 -4.16 12.39 -19.29
CA THR A 45 -3.59 12.10 -20.61
C THR A 45 -2.06 12.05 -20.60
N ALA A 46 -1.40 12.99 -19.91
CA ALA A 46 0.06 13.03 -19.84
C ALA A 46 0.68 11.79 -19.12
N ALA A 47 -0.02 11.19 -18.16
CA ALA A 47 0.46 9.99 -17.48
C ALA A 47 0.34 8.73 -18.37
N LEU A 48 -0.68 8.68 -19.24
CA LEU A 48 -0.88 7.57 -20.17
C LEU A 48 0.23 7.53 -21.23
N GLU A 49 0.58 8.69 -21.82
CA GLU A 49 1.66 8.82 -22.82
C GLU A 49 3.03 8.38 -22.26
N LEU A 50 3.29 8.64 -20.98
CA LEU A 50 4.53 8.23 -20.31
C LEU A 50 4.67 6.70 -20.13
N THR A 51 3.57 5.95 -20.18
CA THR A 51 3.57 4.48 -20.04
C THR A 51 3.66 3.74 -21.37
N ASP A 52 3.65 4.46 -22.49
CA ASP A 52 3.77 3.89 -23.82
C ASP A 52 5.09 3.12 -23.96
N ALA A 53 5.02 1.99 -24.65
CA ALA A 53 6.17 1.11 -24.83
C ALA A 53 7.21 1.78 -25.74
N THR A 54 8.47 1.74 -25.34
CA THR A 54 9.60 2.21 -26.15
C THR A 54 10.39 1.03 -26.69
N HIS A 55 10.78 1.11 -27.96
CA HIS A 55 11.71 0.16 -28.55
C HIS A 55 13.15 0.57 -28.26
N LEU A 56 13.89 -0.30 -27.56
CA LEU A 56 15.34 -0.18 -27.45
C LEU A 56 15.94 -0.78 -28.73
N GLU A 57 16.80 -0.02 -29.43
CA GLU A 57 17.49 -0.51 -30.64
C GLU A 57 18.38 -1.73 -30.32
N GLU A 58 18.91 -2.41 -31.34
CA GLU A 58 19.90 -3.49 -31.18
C GLU A 58 21.16 -2.95 -30.46
N LEU A 59 21.12 -3.03 -29.14
CA LEU A 59 22.19 -2.61 -28.24
C LEU A 59 23.41 -3.48 -28.52
N ARG A 60 24.55 -2.83 -28.78
CA ARG A 60 25.83 -3.49 -29.04
C ARG A 60 26.42 -4.02 -27.73
N ASP A 61 27.46 -4.85 -27.81
CA ASP A 61 28.16 -5.37 -26.63
C ASP A 61 28.71 -4.26 -25.71
N VAL A 62 28.91 -3.05 -26.24
CA VAL A 62 29.43 -1.89 -25.53
C VAL A 62 28.39 -0.77 -25.49
N VAL A 63 28.32 -0.04 -24.38
CA VAL A 63 27.41 1.11 -24.22
C VAL A 63 27.81 2.26 -25.14
N VAL A 64 26.90 2.63 -26.04
CA VAL A 64 27.05 3.76 -26.96
C VAL A 64 26.23 4.95 -26.46
N LEU A 65 26.85 6.13 -26.39
CA LEU A 65 26.21 7.39 -26.03
C LEU A 65 25.23 7.82 -27.12
N GLY A 66 24.10 8.38 -26.72
CA GLY A 66 23.03 8.82 -27.63
C GLY A 66 22.03 7.74 -28.02
N GLN A 67 22.17 6.50 -27.53
CA GLN A 67 21.16 5.46 -27.71
C GLN A 67 20.20 5.39 -26.51
N PRO A 68 18.90 5.11 -26.74
CA PRO A 68 17.94 4.87 -25.67
C PRO A 68 18.23 3.55 -24.96
N LEU A 69 18.22 3.59 -23.63
CA LEU A 69 18.53 2.44 -22.77
C LEU A 69 17.79 2.53 -21.43
N GLN A 70 17.79 1.44 -20.67
CA GLN A 70 17.31 1.42 -19.29
C GLN A 70 18.49 1.39 -18.30
N LEU A 71 18.29 2.03 -17.15
CA LEU A 71 19.20 1.96 -16.01
C LEU A 71 18.53 1.16 -14.91
N VAL A 72 18.92 -0.12 -14.77
CA VAL A 72 18.26 -1.07 -13.86
C VAL A 72 19.07 -1.22 -12.58
N SER A 73 18.46 -0.96 -11.43
CA SER A 73 19.10 -1.16 -10.12
C SER A 73 19.40 -2.64 -9.88
N VAL A 74 20.61 -2.95 -9.45
CA VAL A 74 21.00 -4.33 -9.09
C VAL A 74 20.29 -4.81 -7.82
N ALA A 75 20.01 -3.92 -6.86
CA ALA A 75 19.36 -4.29 -5.59
C ALA A 75 17.87 -4.64 -5.73
N THR A 76 17.18 -3.99 -6.66
CA THR A 76 15.71 -4.08 -6.81
C THR A 76 15.28 -4.72 -8.12
N GLY A 77 16.16 -4.79 -9.13
CA GLY A 77 15.79 -5.25 -10.48
C GLY A 77 14.85 -4.29 -11.22
N ALA A 78 14.69 -3.07 -10.71
CA ALA A 78 13.78 -2.05 -11.24
C ALA A 78 14.54 -0.98 -12.05
N ALA A 79 13.94 -0.51 -13.15
CA ALA A 79 14.49 0.55 -14.00
C ALA A 79 14.19 1.93 -13.43
N LEU A 80 15.13 2.87 -13.50
CA LEU A 80 14.86 4.27 -13.17
C LEU A 80 13.70 4.81 -14.01
N ALA A 81 12.78 5.52 -13.38
CA ALA A 81 11.59 6.05 -14.02
C ALA A 81 11.27 7.47 -13.56
N LEU A 82 10.73 8.24 -14.49
CA LEU A 82 10.30 9.63 -14.31
C LEU A 82 8.81 9.70 -13.97
N ASP A 83 8.44 10.64 -13.09
CA ASP A 83 7.07 11.07 -12.84
C ASP A 83 6.97 12.59 -12.97
N THR A 84 6.29 13.04 -14.02
CA THR A 84 6.14 14.46 -14.37
C THR A 84 4.95 15.14 -13.68
N ALA A 85 4.06 14.38 -13.02
CA ALA A 85 2.82 14.91 -12.46
C ALA A 85 2.46 14.32 -11.08
N PRO A 86 3.34 14.35 -10.07
CA PRO A 86 3.03 13.79 -8.75
C PRO A 86 1.84 14.51 -8.10
N ARG A 87 0.88 13.73 -7.57
CA ARG A 87 -0.40 14.22 -6.99
C ARG A 87 -0.27 15.28 -5.88
N PHE A 88 0.86 15.31 -5.18
CA PHE A 88 1.17 16.28 -4.13
C PHE A 88 2.58 16.86 -4.37
N ALA A 89 2.67 18.01 -5.05
CA ALA A 89 3.93 18.71 -5.19
C ALA A 89 3.84 20.14 -4.63
N PRO A 90 4.46 20.40 -3.46
CA PRO A 90 5.02 21.71 -3.16
C PRO A 90 6.52 21.63 -3.48
N LYS A 91 6.93 21.94 -4.71
CA LYS A 91 8.36 22.00 -5.10
C LYS A 91 8.55 22.73 -6.44
N PRO A 92 9.74 23.30 -6.70
CA PRO A 92 9.96 24.39 -7.65
C PRO A 92 9.54 24.06 -9.09
N PRO A 93 9.22 25.08 -9.91
CA PRO A 93 8.79 24.88 -11.28
C PRO A 93 9.82 24.06 -12.08
N HIS A 94 9.34 23.14 -12.92
CA HIS A 94 10.14 22.29 -13.83
C HIS A 94 11.06 21.24 -13.17
N GLN A 95 10.77 20.79 -11.94
CA GLN A 95 11.38 19.59 -11.36
C GLN A 95 10.38 18.45 -11.22
N PHE A 96 10.79 17.27 -11.66
CA PHE A 96 10.01 16.05 -11.73
C PHE A 96 10.60 14.99 -10.80
N LEU A 97 9.74 14.12 -10.27
CA LEU A 97 10.14 13.07 -9.34
C LEU A 97 10.80 11.92 -10.13
N VAL A 98 11.87 11.34 -9.58
CA VAL A 98 12.53 10.15 -10.14
C VAL A 98 12.49 9.03 -9.13
N THR A 99 12.04 7.86 -9.57
CA THR A 99 11.88 6.62 -8.79
C THR A 99 12.45 5.44 -9.59
N ALA A 100 12.26 4.20 -9.13
CA ALA A 100 12.53 3.03 -9.95
C ALA A 100 11.35 2.06 -10.00
N VAL A 101 11.03 1.54 -11.20
CA VAL A 101 9.87 0.72 -11.51
C VAL A 101 10.26 -0.64 -12.10
N ASP A 102 9.62 -1.72 -11.64
CA ASP A 102 9.76 -3.06 -12.20
C ASP A 102 8.66 -3.31 -13.24
N ALA A 103 8.85 -2.77 -14.45
CA ALA A 103 7.88 -2.87 -15.55
C ALA A 103 8.22 -4.03 -16.51
N PRO A 104 7.24 -4.74 -17.10
CA PRO A 104 7.49 -5.90 -17.97
C PRO A 104 8.07 -5.54 -19.35
N GLN A 105 8.00 -4.26 -19.73
CA GLN A 105 8.55 -3.73 -20.97
C GLN A 105 9.10 -2.31 -20.74
N PRO A 106 10.07 -1.85 -21.54
CA PRO A 106 10.54 -0.47 -21.49
C PRO A 106 9.43 0.53 -21.83
N GLN A 107 9.38 1.63 -21.11
CA GLN A 107 8.38 2.69 -21.26
C GLN A 107 9.05 4.05 -21.46
N VAL A 108 8.36 5.01 -22.07
CA VAL A 108 8.84 6.39 -22.27
C VAL A 108 9.47 6.95 -21.00
N ARG A 109 8.78 6.84 -19.86
CA ARG A 109 9.28 7.33 -18.56
C ARG A 109 10.50 6.60 -17.98
N SER A 110 10.78 5.37 -18.42
CA SER A 110 11.88 4.53 -17.90
C SER A 110 13.04 4.37 -18.89
N THR A 111 12.94 5.02 -20.04
CA THR A 111 13.96 5.04 -21.09
C THR A 111 14.77 6.32 -20.97
N TRP A 112 16.09 6.17 -21.00
CA TRP A 112 17.05 7.23 -20.80
C TRP A 112 18.11 7.20 -21.90
N VAL A 113 18.64 8.36 -22.24
CA VAL A 113 19.73 8.56 -23.18
C VAL A 113 20.93 9.14 -22.43
N LEU A 114 22.10 8.51 -22.60
CA LEU A 114 23.35 8.98 -22.03
C LEU A 114 24.03 9.95 -22.99
N HIS A 115 24.19 11.21 -22.59
CA HIS A 115 24.95 12.21 -23.32
C HIS A 115 26.28 12.50 -22.65
N ARG A 116 27.31 12.78 -23.46
CA ARG A 116 28.59 13.28 -22.94
C ARG A 116 28.41 14.67 -22.33
N ALA A 117 28.88 14.87 -21.10
CA ALA A 117 28.93 16.20 -20.50
C ALA A 117 29.97 17.06 -21.23
N LYS A 118 29.65 18.33 -21.51
CA LYS A 118 30.59 19.28 -22.12
C LYS A 118 31.45 19.92 -21.03
N ASP A 119 32.50 19.24 -20.59
CA ASP A 119 33.45 19.76 -19.61
C ASP A 119 34.92 19.42 -19.95
N GLU A 120 35.86 20.08 -19.26
CA GLU A 120 37.31 19.92 -19.50
C GLU A 120 37.79 18.48 -19.30
N ASN A 121 37.18 17.74 -18.37
CA ASN A 121 37.54 16.34 -18.09
C ASN A 121 37.21 15.44 -19.29
N ASN A 122 36.02 15.60 -19.86
CA ASN A 122 35.65 14.85 -21.07
C ASN A 122 36.41 15.29 -22.32
N ALA A 123 36.86 16.55 -22.40
CA ALA A 123 37.70 17.02 -23.51
C ALA A 123 39.05 16.28 -23.56
N ALA A 124 39.65 15.99 -22.40
CA ALA A 124 40.85 15.16 -22.30
C ALA A 124 40.58 13.73 -22.80
N TYR A 125 39.47 13.11 -22.38
CA TYR A 125 39.08 11.78 -22.84
C TYR A 125 38.81 11.75 -24.36
N ALA A 126 38.13 12.74 -24.93
CA ALA A 126 37.87 12.80 -26.36
C ALA A 126 39.14 12.98 -27.21
N THR A 127 40.19 13.57 -26.63
CA THR A 127 41.48 13.74 -27.29
C THR A 127 42.34 12.47 -27.19
N GLN A 128 42.24 11.72 -26.08
CA GLN A 128 43.02 10.51 -25.81
C GLN A 128 42.39 9.25 -26.42
N LEU A 129 41.07 9.08 -26.29
CA LEU A 129 40.30 7.94 -26.78
C LEU A 129 39.69 8.32 -28.13
N ARG A 130 40.19 7.73 -29.21
CA ARG A 130 39.77 8.02 -30.60
C ARG A 130 38.38 7.49 -30.96
N GLU A 131 37.62 6.98 -29.98
CA GLU A 131 36.29 6.40 -30.15
C GLU A 131 35.21 7.41 -29.74
N GLY A 132 34.57 8.01 -30.73
CA GLY A 132 33.73 9.20 -30.53
C GLY A 132 32.50 8.99 -29.66
N CYS A 133 31.86 7.81 -29.70
CA CYS A 133 30.53 7.59 -29.11
C CYS A 133 30.49 6.50 -28.01
N VAL A 134 31.60 5.83 -27.72
CA VAL A 134 31.64 4.77 -26.70
C VAL A 134 31.78 5.36 -25.30
N LEU A 135 30.99 4.84 -24.36
CA LEU A 135 31.08 5.18 -22.94
C LEU A 135 32.26 4.45 -22.28
N HIS A 136 33.09 5.20 -21.57
CA HIS A 136 34.21 4.65 -20.83
C HIS A 136 34.12 4.98 -19.33
N TYR A 137 34.67 4.13 -18.48
CA TYR A 137 34.75 4.39 -17.04
C TYR A 137 35.52 5.69 -16.77
N GLY A 138 35.05 6.49 -15.81
CA GLY A 138 35.63 7.79 -15.45
C GLY A 138 35.10 8.96 -16.27
N GLN A 139 34.40 8.69 -17.38
CA GLN A 139 33.73 9.74 -18.15
C GLN A 139 32.54 10.32 -17.41
N ARG A 140 32.24 11.58 -17.74
CA ARG A 140 31.12 12.33 -17.18
C ARG A 140 29.96 12.35 -18.15
N VAL A 141 28.78 11.97 -17.70
CA VAL A 141 27.58 11.88 -18.52
C VAL A 141 26.45 12.72 -17.95
N ARG A 142 25.54 13.11 -18.82
CA ARG A 142 24.20 13.56 -18.47
C ARG A 142 23.23 12.47 -18.87
N ILE A 143 22.28 12.18 -18.00
CA ILE A 143 21.28 11.13 -18.20
C ILE A 143 19.97 11.87 -18.49
N ALA A 144 19.46 11.74 -19.71
CA ALA A 144 18.30 12.49 -20.19
C ALA A 144 17.15 11.56 -20.54
N ASN A 145 15.93 11.99 -20.22
CA ASN A 145 14.75 11.47 -20.87
C ASN A 145 14.36 12.47 -21.97
N GLU A 146 14.42 12.03 -23.23
CA GLU A 146 14.21 12.89 -24.39
C GLU A 146 12.72 13.05 -24.74
N ASP A 147 11.89 12.06 -24.39
CA ASP A 147 10.53 11.91 -24.88
C ASP A 147 9.45 12.26 -23.83
N ALA A 148 9.80 12.40 -22.56
CA ALA A 148 8.84 12.62 -21.47
C ALA A 148 8.23 14.04 -21.41
N SER A 149 8.78 15.01 -22.15
CA SER A 149 8.27 16.37 -22.19
C SER A 149 8.41 17.00 -23.57
N ALA A 150 7.36 17.63 -24.06
CA ALA A 150 7.38 18.40 -25.31
C ALA A 150 8.26 19.67 -25.22
N ASP A 151 8.53 20.16 -24.01
CA ASP A 151 9.32 21.37 -23.76
C ASP A 151 10.84 21.12 -23.85
N GLY A 152 11.26 19.86 -24.00
CA GLY A 152 12.65 19.45 -24.18
C GLY A 152 13.10 18.33 -23.24
N PHE A 153 14.41 18.11 -23.18
CA PHE A 153 14.99 16.97 -22.47
C PHE A 153 14.97 17.16 -20.95
N CYS A 154 14.50 16.13 -20.24
CA CYS A 154 14.51 16.06 -18.79
C CYS A 154 15.80 15.39 -18.31
N TYR A 155 16.71 16.15 -17.71
CA TYR A 155 17.97 15.62 -17.20
C TYR A 155 17.85 15.20 -15.75
N LEU A 156 18.42 14.05 -15.38
CA LEU A 156 18.60 13.69 -13.97
C LEU A 156 19.44 14.76 -13.28
N ARG A 157 18.95 15.22 -12.13
CA ARG A 157 19.48 16.35 -11.36
C ARG A 157 19.59 15.99 -9.88
N SER A 158 20.67 16.42 -9.26
CA SER A 158 20.79 16.37 -7.81
C SER A 158 21.53 17.60 -7.26
N GLY A 159 21.03 18.21 -6.19
CA GLY A 159 21.56 19.49 -5.68
C GLY A 159 22.35 19.37 -4.37
N VAL A 160 23.27 20.29 -4.11
CA VAL A 160 23.89 20.46 -2.79
C VAL A 160 22.79 20.82 -1.79
N ARG A 161 22.73 20.13 -0.65
CA ARG A 161 21.72 20.40 0.39
C ARG A 161 21.99 21.78 1.02
N GLU A 162 20.94 22.59 1.16
CA GLU A 162 21.00 23.81 1.97
C GLU A 162 21.21 23.44 3.46
N ILE A 163 22.05 24.23 4.14
CA ILE A 163 22.41 24.03 5.55
C ILE A 163 21.13 24.06 6.41
N GLY A 164 20.90 23.05 7.24
CA GLY A 164 19.81 23.01 8.23
C GLY A 164 18.66 22.04 7.96
N HIS A 165 18.61 21.38 6.79
CA HIS A 165 17.64 20.32 6.54
C HIS A 165 18.21 18.96 6.97
N ALA A 166 17.42 18.10 7.63
CA ALA A 166 17.74 16.67 7.87
C ALA A 166 17.15 15.79 6.75
N GLY A 167 17.88 14.76 6.26
CA GLY A 167 17.41 13.88 5.17
C GLY A 167 18.43 13.55 4.07
N ARG A 168 18.03 12.69 3.13
CA ARG A 168 18.83 12.23 1.96
C ARG A 168 18.83 13.29 0.85
N GLN A 169 19.86 13.32 -0.01
CA GLN A 169 19.90 14.22 -1.16
C GLN A 169 18.97 13.68 -2.26
N ALA A 170 17.92 14.43 -2.58
CA ALA A 170 16.93 13.99 -3.57
C ALA A 170 17.54 13.87 -4.97
N LEU A 171 17.10 12.87 -5.72
CA LEU A 171 17.27 12.81 -7.16
C LEU A 171 15.96 13.25 -7.82
N THR A 172 16.04 14.24 -8.69
CA THR A 172 14.92 14.71 -9.50
C THR A 172 15.31 14.68 -10.97
N ALA A 173 14.38 14.97 -11.86
CA ALA A 173 14.71 15.33 -13.24
C ALA A 173 14.20 16.74 -13.53
N ALA A 174 14.88 17.47 -14.40
CA ALA A 174 14.50 18.83 -14.71
C ALA A 174 14.84 19.21 -16.15
N LEU A 175 14.08 20.16 -16.69
CA LEU A 175 14.34 20.73 -18.00
C LEU A 175 15.59 21.63 -17.96
N GLY A 176 16.33 21.63 -19.07
CA GLY A 176 17.49 22.49 -19.30
C GLY A 176 18.75 22.01 -18.57
N ALA A 177 19.81 21.69 -19.32
CA ALA A 177 21.04 21.13 -18.76
C ALA A 177 21.83 22.16 -17.92
N CYS A 178 22.26 21.77 -16.73
CA CYS A 178 23.11 22.56 -15.84
C CYS A 178 24.31 21.73 -15.32
N ARG A 179 25.00 22.25 -14.30
CA ARG A 179 26.15 21.58 -13.67
C ARG A 179 25.73 20.43 -12.74
N ASP A 180 24.54 20.50 -12.17
CA ASP A 180 23.96 19.53 -11.22
C ASP A 180 23.37 18.28 -11.92
N ASP A 181 23.48 18.23 -13.25
CA ASP A 181 22.99 17.12 -14.08
C ASP A 181 24.10 16.16 -14.50
N VAL A 182 25.29 16.31 -13.93
CA VAL A 182 26.50 15.60 -14.36
C VAL A 182 26.80 14.45 -13.40
N PHE A 183 26.90 13.25 -13.94
CA PHE A 183 27.24 12.03 -13.22
C PHE A 183 28.54 11.42 -13.77
N VAL A 184 29.34 10.82 -12.89
CA VAL A 184 30.57 10.13 -13.24
C VAL A 184 30.31 8.63 -13.20
N VAL A 185 30.66 7.93 -14.29
CA VAL A 185 30.53 6.47 -14.36
C VAL A 185 31.75 5.82 -13.70
N VAL A 186 31.53 4.97 -12.70
CA VAL A 186 32.58 4.37 -11.88
C VAL A 186 32.46 2.86 -11.92
N ARG A 187 33.59 2.16 -12.04
CA ARG A 187 33.66 0.72 -11.99
C ARG A 187 33.44 0.21 -10.56
N PRO A 188 32.68 -0.89 -10.36
CA PRO A 188 32.49 -1.47 -9.02
C PRO A 188 33.83 -1.83 -8.36
N GLY A 189 33.96 -1.55 -7.07
CA GLY A 189 35.17 -1.86 -6.29
C GLY A 189 36.35 -0.87 -6.47
N GLU A 190 36.33 -0.03 -7.50
CA GLU A 190 37.33 1.01 -7.72
C GLU A 190 36.91 2.34 -7.08
N ARG A 191 37.88 3.21 -6.78
CA ARG A 191 37.61 4.57 -6.31
C ARG A 191 37.48 5.50 -7.50
N ARG A 192 36.60 6.51 -7.39
CA ARG A 192 36.41 7.56 -8.42
C ARG A 192 37.73 8.20 -8.88
N ASP A 193 38.67 8.43 -7.96
CA ASP A 193 39.94 9.13 -8.24
C ASP A 193 41.02 8.21 -8.84
N ASP A 194 40.82 6.90 -8.77
CA ASP A 194 41.76 5.87 -9.24
C ASP A 194 41.44 5.37 -10.66
N ILE A 195 40.35 5.87 -11.29
CA ILE A 195 39.95 5.49 -12.65
C ILE A 195 40.94 6.10 -13.64
N ARG A 196 42.04 5.39 -13.90
CA ARG A 196 43.13 5.82 -14.79
C ARG A 196 43.03 5.22 -16.20
N ASP A 197 42.30 4.13 -16.34
CA ASP A 197 42.45 3.26 -17.52
C ASP A 197 41.37 3.44 -18.58
N GLY A 198 40.33 4.23 -18.32
CA GLY A 198 39.34 4.64 -19.33
C GLY A 198 38.80 3.49 -20.18
N ALA A 199 38.60 2.30 -19.58
CA ALA A 199 38.11 1.12 -20.31
C ALA A 199 36.64 1.29 -20.73
N ALA A 200 36.26 0.66 -21.84
CA ALA A 200 34.90 0.74 -22.37
C ALA A 200 33.91 -0.01 -21.45
N VAL A 201 32.75 0.60 -21.21
CA VAL A 201 31.68 0.03 -20.38
C VAL A 201 30.89 -0.98 -21.21
N GLN A 202 30.90 -2.25 -20.82
CA GLN A 202 30.13 -3.28 -21.49
C GLN A 202 28.66 -3.19 -21.10
N LEU A 203 27.78 -3.59 -22.01
CA LEU A 203 26.36 -3.62 -21.77
C LEU A 203 26.01 -4.72 -20.76
N GLY A 204 25.17 -4.41 -19.78
CA GLY A 204 24.84 -5.33 -18.69
C GLY A 204 25.90 -5.42 -17.57
N ASP A 205 27.05 -4.75 -17.69
CA ASP A 205 27.98 -4.64 -16.55
C ASP A 205 27.38 -3.75 -15.44
N PRO A 206 27.53 -4.12 -14.16
CA PRO A 206 27.17 -3.25 -13.06
C PRO A 206 28.10 -2.04 -13.02
N VAL A 207 27.53 -0.84 -12.89
CA VAL A 207 28.26 0.41 -12.73
C VAL A 207 27.73 1.20 -11.55
N ALA A 208 28.59 2.02 -10.93
CA ALA A 208 28.17 3.02 -9.95
C ALA A 208 28.15 4.41 -10.61
N LEU A 209 27.13 5.20 -10.31
CA LEU A 209 26.97 6.56 -10.86
C LEU A 209 27.15 7.58 -9.73
N PHE A 210 28.18 8.42 -9.79
CA PHE A 210 28.43 9.44 -8.78
C PHE A 210 28.00 10.80 -9.27
N HIS A 211 27.16 11.51 -8.51
CA HIS A 211 26.86 12.89 -8.79
C HIS A 211 28.16 13.73 -8.73
N ALA A 212 28.50 14.41 -9.82
CA ALA A 212 29.84 14.98 -9.99
C ALA A 212 30.15 16.08 -8.98
N ALA A 213 29.15 16.90 -8.64
CA ALA A 213 29.31 18.05 -7.74
C ALA A 213 29.33 17.64 -6.25
N THR A 214 28.47 16.72 -5.81
CA THR A 214 28.39 16.31 -4.40
C THR A 214 29.19 15.06 -4.06
N ASN A 215 29.69 14.35 -5.08
CA ASN A 215 30.38 13.08 -4.95
C ASN A 215 29.58 12.02 -4.16
N GLN A 216 28.25 12.10 -4.23
CA GLN A 216 27.36 11.09 -3.65
C GLN A 216 26.95 10.09 -4.74
N PRO A 217 26.95 8.78 -4.44
CA PRO A 217 26.49 7.79 -5.39
C PRO A 217 24.97 7.88 -5.56
N LEU A 218 24.51 7.61 -6.77
CA LEU A 218 23.13 7.28 -7.05
C LEU A 218 22.80 5.97 -6.32
N ARG A 219 21.69 5.98 -5.57
CA ARG A 219 21.25 4.88 -4.73
C ARG A 219 19.77 4.61 -4.96
N CYS A 220 19.44 3.36 -5.25
CA CYS A 220 18.08 2.85 -5.30
C CYS A 220 17.87 1.91 -4.12
N THR A 221 16.96 2.29 -3.22
CA THR A 221 16.66 1.51 -2.01
C THR A 221 15.37 0.71 -2.19
N ARG A 222 15.14 -0.28 -1.32
CA ARG A 222 13.86 -0.99 -1.28
C ARG A 222 12.74 -0.21 -0.59
N ALA A 223 13.03 1.00 -0.07
CA ALA A 223 11.99 1.89 0.44
C ALA A 223 11.07 2.32 -0.70
N LEU A 224 9.79 2.52 -0.40
CA LEU A 224 8.78 2.84 -1.40
C LEU A 224 8.43 4.32 -1.35
N GLN A 225 8.31 4.91 -2.54
CA GLN A 225 7.91 6.28 -2.79
C GLN A 225 6.57 6.27 -3.53
N ASN A 226 5.60 7.04 -3.04
CA ASN A 226 4.31 7.20 -3.70
C ASN A 226 4.43 8.12 -4.92
N THR A 227 3.97 7.66 -6.08
CA THR A 227 3.99 8.39 -7.35
C THR A 227 2.61 8.41 -7.99
N SER A 228 2.46 9.11 -9.11
CA SER A 228 1.23 9.07 -9.90
C SER A 228 0.96 7.71 -10.55
N PHE A 229 1.96 6.83 -10.57
CA PHE A 229 1.90 5.48 -11.15
C PHE A 229 1.76 4.36 -10.10
N GLY A 230 1.81 4.70 -8.80
CA GLY A 230 1.73 3.74 -7.68
C GLY A 230 2.92 3.86 -6.74
N TYR A 231 3.22 2.80 -5.99
CA TYR A 231 4.44 2.74 -5.19
C TYR A 231 5.60 2.20 -6.02
N GLU A 232 6.67 2.98 -6.04
CA GLU A 232 7.89 2.68 -6.76
C GLU A 232 9.07 2.77 -5.80
N PHE A 233 10.22 2.23 -6.17
CA PHE A 233 11.39 2.26 -5.30
C PHE A 233 11.97 3.67 -5.19
N GLU A 234 12.32 4.07 -3.96
CA GLU A 234 12.92 5.35 -3.65
C GLU A 234 14.34 5.41 -4.22
N VAL A 235 14.60 6.46 -4.99
CA VAL A 235 15.90 6.76 -5.56
C VAL A 235 16.40 8.08 -4.99
N SER A 236 17.66 8.10 -4.55
CA SER A 236 18.31 9.30 -4.00
C SER A 236 19.79 9.30 -4.35
N CYS A 237 20.47 10.42 -4.14
CA CYS A 237 21.92 10.43 -4.03
C CYS A 237 22.28 10.31 -2.55
N SER A 238 22.85 9.18 -2.13
CA SER A 238 23.28 8.99 -0.74
C SER A 238 24.14 7.74 -0.59
N TYR A 239 25.01 7.72 0.43
CA TYR A 239 25.78 6.51 0.76
C TYR A 239 24.86 5.43 1.36
N ALA A 240 25.17 4.16 1.09
CA ALA A 240 24.44 3.02 1.62
C ALA A 240 24.86 2.65 3.06
N GLY A 241 23.90 2.24 3.90
CA GLY A 241 24.10 1.77 5.29
C GLY A 241 23.81 2.79 6.41
N ASP A 242 23.51 2.27 7.62
CA ASP A 242 23.31 3.03 8.87
C ASP A 242 24.62 3.36 9.60
N ALA A 243 25.68 2.64 9.27
CA ALA A 243 27.03 2.93 9.74
C ALA A 243 27.76 3.76 8.68
N HIS A 244 28.28 4.92 9.06
CA HIS A 244 29.13 5.81 8.27
C HIS A 244 30.47 5.17 7.82
N SER A 245 30.49 3.92 7.36
CA SER A 245 31.68 3.31 6.77
C SER A 245 31.95 3.98 5.42
N ARG A 246 32.79 5.02 5.46
CA ARG A 246 33.23 5.81 4.30
C ARG A 246 34.27 5.08 3.45
N SER A 247 34.45 3.77 3.60
CA SER A 247 35.37 3.02 2.74
C SER A 247 34.85 3.08 1.29
N ARG A 248 35.44 3.96 0.48
CA ARG A 248 34.97 4.34 -0.87
C ARG A 248 34.80 3.15 -1.82
N ALA A 249 35.54 2.07 -1.62
CA ALA A 249 35.40 0.82 -2.39
C ALA A 249 34.15 0.00 -1.99
N ALA A 250 33.75 0.02 -0.71
CA ALA A 250 32.52 -0.66 -0.26
C ALA A 250 31.26 0.04 -0.80
N VAL A 251 31.35 1.36 -1.03
CA VAL A 251 30.26 2.15 -1.62
C VAL A 251 30.01 1.73 -3.06
N THR A 252 31.07 1.53 -3.86
CA THR A 252 30.98 1.12 -5.27
C THR A 252 30.71 -0.36 -5.44
N SER A 253 30.75 -1.17 -4.39
CA SER A 253 30.36 -2.58 -4.42
C SER A 253 28.97 -2.86 -3.82
N HIS A 254 28.33 -1.86 -3.20
CA HIS A 254 27.03 -2.06 -2.55
C HIS A 254 25.92 -2.19 -3.60
N PRO A 255 25.06 -3.23 -3.52
CA PRO A 255 24.06 -3.51 -4.56
C PRO A 255 23.07 -2.35 -4.79
N GLU A 256 22.73 -1.58 -3.74
CA GLU A 256 21.84 -0.42 -3.86
C GLU A 256 22.44 0.76 -4.65
N ASN A 257 23.76 0.80 -4.81
CA ASN A 257 24.46 1.85 -5.56
C ASN A 257 24.85 1.41 -6.98
N LEU A 258 24.51 0.18 -7.36
CA LEU A 258 24.88 -0.43 -8.62
C LEU A 258 23.70 -0.46 -9.59
N PHE A 259 23.98 -0.10 -10.83
CA PHE A 259 23.02 -0.08 -11.92
C PHE A 259 23.58 -0.82 -13.13
N LEU A 260 22.73 -1.59 -13.80
CA LEU A 260 23.01 -2.24 -15.07
C LEU A 260 22.57 -1.29 -16.19
N ILE A 261 23.47 -0.97 -17.11
CA ILE A 261 23.15 -0.18 -18.31
C ILE A 261 22.62 -1.13 -19.39
N GLY A 262 21.42 -0.87 -19.89
CA GLY A 262 20.77 -1.69 -20.93
C GLY A 262 20.26 -3.05 -20.41
N GLY A 263 20.21 -3.24 -19.09
CA GLY A 263 19.63 -4.44 -18.48
C GLY A 263 18.11 -4.48 -18.61
N ALA A 264 17.55 -5.69 -18.62
CA ALA A 264 16.11 -5.89 -18.49
C ALA A 264 15.70 -5.90 -17.01
N THR A 265 14.53 -5.35 -16.71
CA THR A 265 13.92 -5.45 -15.38
C THR A 265 13.59 -6.91 -15.04
N HIS A 266 13.37 -7.19 -13.76
CA HIS A 266 13.01 -8.53 -13.32
C HIS A 266 11.68 -9.02 -13.91
N ALA A 267 10.68 -8.13 -14.02
CA ALA A 267 9.41 -8.42 -14.71
C ALA A 267 9.62 -8.73 -16.21
N ALA A 268 10.49 -7.99 -16.89
CA ALA A 268 10.80 -8.22 -18.30
C ALA A 268 11.51 -9.57 -18.52
N GLN A 269 12.46 -9.93 -17.63
CA GLN A 269 13.15 -11.22 -17.66
C GLN A 269 12.18 -12.39 -17.47
N LYS A 270 11.24 -12.27 -16.53
CA LYS A 270 10.18 -13.28 -16.33
C LYS A 270 9.30 -13.42 -17.57
N SER A 271 8.90 -12.31 -18.20
CA SER A 271 8.13 -12.32 -19.44
C SER A 271 8.86 -13.02 -20.60
N MET A 272 10.17 -12.75 -20.77
CA MET A 272 10.99 -13.40 -21.79
C MET A 272 11.17 -14.91 -21.56
N SER A 273 11.38 -15.34 -20.30
CA SER A 273 11.51 -16.76 -19.98
C SER A 273 10.23 -17.56 -20.27
N SER A 274 9.05 -16.99 -20.01
CA SER A 274 7.74 -17.58 -20.36
C SER A 274 7.56 -17.73 -21.88
N SER A 275 8.08 -16.77 -22.65
CA SER A 275 8.03 -16.77 -24.12
C SER A 275 8.89 -17.90 -24.72
N THR A 276 10.07 -18.17 -24.16
CA THR A 276 10.96 -19.27 -24.61
C THR A 276 10.42 -20.66 -24.30
N ALA A 277 9.72 -20.85 -23.17
CA ALA A 277 9.06 -22.11 -22.84
C ALA A 277 7.90 -22.45 -23.81
N THR A 278 7.26 -21.41 -24.35
CA THR A 278 6.17 -21.55 -25.33
C THR A 278 6.73 -21.88 -26.73
N ALA A 279 7.88 -21.32 -27.10
CA ALA A 279 8.56 -21.60 -28.38
C ALA A 279 9.10 -23.04 -28.50
N LEU A 280 9.46 -23.68 -27.39
CA LEU A 280 9.90 -25.08 -27.38
C LEU A 280 8.75 -26.09 -27.57
N ARG A 281 7.49 -25.68 -27.37
CA ARG A 281 6.30 -26.52 -27.55
C ARG A 281 5.66 -26.40 -28.94
N SER A 282 6.07 -25.45 -29.78
CA SER A 282 5.47 -25.20 -31.10
C SER A 282 6.25 -25.79 -32.28
N ARG A 283 7.15 -26.75 -32.05
CA ARG A 283 7.80 -27.53 -33.13
C ARG A 283 6.94 -28.70 -33.63
N SER A 284 5.67 -28.42 -33.93
CA SER A 284 4.83 -29.22 -34.82
C SER A 284 3.57 -28.43 -35.11
N ASP A 285 3.61 -27.55 -36.11
CA ASP A 285 2.67 -27.57 -37.24
C ASP A 285 2.90 -26.31 -38.09
N GLY A 286 3.07 -26.50 -39.39
CA GLY A 286 3.33 -25.42 -40.34
C GLY A 286 2.00 -24.83 -40.81
N GLY A 287 1.64 -23.66 -40.31
CA GLY A 287 0.44 -22.96 -40.78
C GLY A 287 0.48 -21.47 -40.49
N LYS A 288 0.51 -20.65 -41.54
CA LYS A 288 0.34 -19.19 -41.48
C LYS A 288 -0.91 -18.86 -40.67
N SER A 289 -0.75 -18.18 -39.53
CA SER A 289 -1.88 -17.68 -38.75
C SER A 289 -1.58 -16.25 -38.27
N THR A 290 -2.36 -15.34 -38.83
CA THR A 290 -2.66 -14.00 -38.33
C THR A 290 -2.91 -14.05 -36.82
N MET A 291 -2.06 -13.41 -36.03
CA MET A 291 -2.23 -13.33 -34.57
C MET A 291 -3.43 -12.44 -34.23
N SER A 292 -4.60 -13.07 -34.10
CA SER A 292 -5.66 -12.60 -33.23
C SER A 292 -5.30 -13.02 -31.80
N LEU A 293 -4.71 -12.09 -31.04
CA LEU A 293 -4.49 -12.27 -29.61
C LEU A 293 -5.84 -12.21 -28.89
N THR A 294 -6.47 -13.36 -28.73
CA THR A 294 -7.49 -13.54 -27.69
C THR A 294 -6.78 -13.52 -26.35
N MET A 295 -6.77 -12.36 -25.70
CA MET A 295 -6.34 -12.19 -24.32
C MET A 295 -7.18 -13.12 -23.44
N SER A 296 -6.54 -14.11 -22.82
CA SER A 296 -7.16 -14.90 -21.75
C SER A 296 -7.46 -13.96 -20.58
N SER A 297 -8.72 -13.58 -20.43
CA SER A 297 -9.17 -12.53 -19.50
C SER A 297 -8.93 -12.82 -18.01
N GLY A 298 -8.50 -14.04 -17.64
CA GLY A 298 -8.25 -14.43 -16.26
C GLY A 298 -6.91 -13.93 -15.70
N VAL A 299 -5.82 -14.09 -16.46
CA VAL A 299 -4.45 -13.87 -15.96
C VAL A 299 -4.17 -12.41 -15.60
N GLY A 300 -4.76 -11.47 -16.34
CA GLY A 300 -4.62 -10.03 -16.07
C GLY A 300 -5.33 -9.58 -14.80
N VAL A 301 -6.52 -10.11 -14.51
CA VAL A 301 -7.30 -9.73 -13.33
C VAL A 301 -6.67 -10.29 -12.06
N ASP A 302 -6.14 -11.52 -12.10
CA ASP A 302 -5.47 -12.12 -10.95
C ASP A 302 -4.23 -11.31 -10.52
N LEU A 303 -3.48 -10.75 -11.48
CA LEU A 303 -2.35 -9.85 -11.19
C LEU A 303 -2.82 -8.56 -10.52
N VAL A 304 -3.94 -8.00 -10.95
CA VAL A 304 -4.55 -6.81 -10.34
C VAL A 304 -4.99 -7.11 -8.90
N ILE A 305 -5.64 -8.25 -8.67
CA ILE A 305 -6.05 -8.70 -7.32
C ILE A 305 -4.82 -8.92 -6.43
N ALA A 306 -3.76 -9.53 -6.94
CA ALA A 306 -2.51 -9.72 -6.20
C ALA A 306 -1.85 -8.37 -5.83
N ARG A 307 -1.88 -7.37 -6.74
CA ARG A 307 -1.39 -6.01 -6.46
C ARG A 307 -2.21 -5.31 -5.38
N ILE A 308 -3.54 -5.49 -5.39
CA ILE A 308 -4.43 -4.94 -4.35
C ILE A 308 -4.11 -5.59 -2.99
N ARG A 309 -3.91 -6.91 -2.98
CA ARG A 309 -3.55 -7.68 -1.80
C ARG A 309 -2.24 -7.21 -1.17
N ASP A 310 -1.19 -7.11 -1.99
CA ASP A 310 0.13 -6.61 -1.57
C ASP A 310 0.04 -5.16 -1.08
N GLY A 311 -0.74 -4.30 -1.76
CA GLY A 311 -0.98 -2.93 -1.30
C GLY A 311 -1.67 -2.85 0.06
N ALA A 312 -2.68 -3.69 0.32
CA ALA A 312 -3.35 -3.75 1.62
C ALA A 312 -2.38 -4.14 2.74
N LEU A 313 -1.60 -5.21 2.53
CA LEU A 313 -0.58 -5.67 3.49
C LEU A 313 0.52 -4.62 3.72
N ARG A 314 0.97 -3.92 2.68
CA ARG A 314 1.98 -2.86 2.80
C ARG A 314 1.48 -1.63 3.53
N PHE A 315 0.24 -1.21 3.27
CA PHE A 315 -0.31 0.01 3.86
C PHE A 315 -0.70 -0.17 5.34
N GLY A 316 -1.41 -1.26 5.67
CA GLY A 316 -1.92 -1.49 7.02
C GLY A 316 -1.16 -2.54 7.83
N GLY A 317 -0.10 -3.13 7.29
CA GLY A 317 0.67 -4.20 7.95
C GLY A 317 -0.24 -5.36 8.36
N ARG A 318 -0.17 -5.74 9.63
CA ARG A 318 -1.01 -6.77 10.26
C ARG A 318 -2.53 -6.49 10.20
N LEU A 319 -2.92 -5.24 10.01
CA LEU A 319 -4.32 -4.80 9.86
C LEU A 319 -4.64 -4.36 8.43
N GLY A 320 -3.82 -4.74 7.44
CA GLY A 320 -3.98 -4.34 6.04
C GLY A 320 -5.38 -4.56 5.47
N PHE A 321 -5.89 -5.78 5.54
CA PHE A 321 -7.23 -6.08 5.04
C PHE A 321 -8.32 -5.46 5.90
N ARG A 322 -8.08 -5.25 7.20
CA ARG A 322 -9.02 -4.54 8.07
C ARG A 322 -9.14 -3.06 7.68
N ALA A 323 -8.02 -2.43 7.33
CA ALA A 323 -8.00 -1.06 6.81
C ALA A 323 -8.75 -0.94 5.49
N LEU A 324 -8.56 -1.91 4.58
CA LEU A 324 -9.32 -2.00 3.33
C LEU A 324 -10.82 -2.23 3.59
N ALA A 325 -11.19 -3.13 4.49
CA ALA A 325 -12.58 -3.40 4.87
C ALA A 325 -13.26 -2.14 5.42
N LYS A 326 -12.56 -1.34 6.23
CA LYS A 326 -13.03 -0.03 6.70
C LYS A 326 -13.19 0.97 5.55
N ALA A 327 -12.23 1.07 4.64
CA ALA A 327 -12.30 1.95 3.47
C ALA A 327 -13.51 1.61 2.58
N LEU A 328 -13.85 0.32 2.46
CA LEU A 328 -15.01 -0.19 1.73
C LEU A 328 -16.30 -0.20 2.56
N ARG A 329 -16.27 0.30 3.80
CA ARG A 329 -17.40 0.39 4.74
C ARG A 329 -18.04 -0.94 5.14
N THR A 330 -17.27 -2.02 5.08
CA THR A 330 -17.72 -3.39 5.40
C THR A 330 -17.31 -3.87 6.79
N ALA A 331 -16.28 -3.27 7.40
CA ALA A 331 -15.84 -3.65 8.74
C ALA A 331 -16.98 -3.44 9.76
N CYS A 332 -17.29 -4.47 10.55
CA CYS A 332 -18.37 -4.47 11.55
C CYS A 332 -19.78 -4.26 10.96
N ASN A 333 -19.99 -4.62 9.68
CA ASN A 333 -21.27 -4.51 8.97
C ASN A 333 -21.64 -5.83 8.26
N GLU A 334 -21.43 -6.96 8.92
CA GLU A 334 -21.53 -8.31 8.34
C GLU A 334 -22.96 -8.64 7.87
N HIS A 335 -23.99 -8.09 8.53
CA HIS A 335 -25.39 -8.29 8.15
C HIS A 335 -25.85 -7.40 6.99
N ARG A 336 -25.05 -6.40 6.59
CA ARG A 336 -25.41 -5.43 5.57
C ARG A 336 -24.60 -5.66 4.30
N THR A 337 -25.25 -6.22 3.28
CA THR A 337 -24.68 -6.27 1.93
C THR A 337 -24.35 -4.85 1.49
N THR A 338 -23.06 -4.59 1.27
CA THR A 338 -22.57 -3.28 0.86
C THR A 338 -22.20 -3.36 -0.61
N THR A 339 -22.90 -2.59 -1.43
CA THR A 339 -22.61 -2.49 -2.85
C THR A 339 -21.76 -1.24 -3.12
N LEU A 340 -20.79 -1.38 -4.02
CA LEU A 340 -19.84 -0.34 -4.38
C LEU A 340 -19.99 -0.02 -5.85
N ASN A 341 -20.06 1.29 -6.16
CA ASN A 341 -19.89 1.76 -7.52
C ASN A 341 -18.40 1.87 -7.89
N ARG A 342 -18.11 2.20 -9.15
CA ARG A 342 -16.74 2.28 -9.67
C ARG A 342 -15.85 3.24 -8.88
N GLU A 343 -16.37 4.42 -8.55
CA GLU A 343 -15.62 5.46 -7.85
C GLU A 343 -15.30 5.04 -6.41
N GLN A 344 -16.24 4.40 -5.71
CA GLN A 344 -16.06 3.92 -4.35
C GLN A 344 -15.03 2.80 -4.26
N LEU A 345 -15.10 1.81 -5.17
CA LEU A 345 -14.12 0.73 -5.22
C LEU A 345 -12.73 1.29 -5.55
N LEU A 346 -12.64 2.15 -6.57
CA LEU A 346 -11.40 2.79 -6.98
C LEU A 346 -10.79 3.63 -5.85
N HIS A 347 -11.61 4.37 -5.10
CA HIS A 347 -11.16 5.15 -3.96
C HIS A 347 -10.62 4.27 -2.84
N GLY A 348 -11.33 3.19 -2.49
CA GLY A 348 -10.89 2.22 -1.48
C GLY A 348 -9.54 1.56 -1.82
N ILE A 349 -9.36 1.21 -3.10
CA ILE A 349 -8.10 0.64 -3.60
C ILE A 349 -6.95 1.68 -3.57
N HIS A 350 -7.23 2.93 -3.98
CA HIS A 350 -6.25 4.01 -3.92
C HIS A 350 -5.84 4.39 -2.50
N LEU A 351 -6.73 4.23 -1.50
CA LEU A 351 -6.37 4.43 -0.10
C LEU A 351 -5.32 3.43 0.39
N MET A 352 -5.27 2.23 -0.19
CA MET A 352 -4.19 1.27 0.04
C MET A 352 -2.93 1.59 -0.80
N GLY A 353 -2.93 2.72 -1.51
CA GLY A 353 -1.86 3.20 -2.39
C GLY A 353 -1.63 2.35 -3.64
N VAL A 354 -2.65 1.63 -4.09
CA VAL A 354 -2.61 0.88 -5.35
C VAL A 354 -3.20 1.75 -6.45
N ALA A 355 -2.36 2.11 -7.43
CA ALA A 355 -2.83 2.79 -8.64
C ALA A 355 -3.50 1.77 -9.57
N MET A 356 -4.67 2.12 -10.08
CA MET A 356 -5.45 1.25 -10.95
C MET A 356 -5.82 2.00 -12.23
N GLN A 357 -5.47 1.42 -13.37
CA GLN A 357 -5.83 1.95 -14.69
C GLN A 357 -7.33 1.74 -14.98
N PRO A 358 -7.96 2.56 -15.84
CA PRO A 358 -9.36 2.37 -16.21
C PRO A 358 -9.66 0.97 -16.75
N LEU A 359 -8.77 0.40 -17.56
CA LEU A 359 -8.92 -0.94 -18.12
C LEU A 359 -8.84 -2.04 -17.04
N GLU A 360 -8.00 -1.85 -16.02
CA GLU A 360 -7.90 -2.77 -14.89
C GLU A 360 -9.17 -2.72 -14.04
N LEU A 361 -9.71 -1.52 -13.80
CA LEU A 361 -10.99 -1.34 -13.11
C LEU A 361 -12.14 -1.97 -13.91
N ASP A 362 -12.12 -1.85 -15.24
CA ASP A 362 -13.07 -2.52 -16.13
C ASP A 362 -13.01 -4.04 -16.01
N ALA A 363 -11.80 -4.59 -15.98
CA ALA A 363 -11.59 -6.02 -15.84
C ALA A 363 -12.03 -6.54 -14.45
N VAL A 364 -11.78 -5.78 -13.38
CA VAL A 364 -12.28 -6.07 -12.03
C VAL A 364 -13.82 -6.05 -12.01
N PHE A 365 -14.45 -4.99 -12.52
CA PHE A 365 -15.92 -4.93 -12.56
C PHE A 365 -16.52 -6.06 -13.40
N LYS A 366 -15.91 -6.42 -14.52
CA LYS A 366 -16.37 -7.56 -15.33
C LYS A 366 -16.34 -8.89 -14.56
N ARG A 367 -15.44 -9.06 -13.59
CA ARG A 367 -15.35 -10.27 -12.76
C ARG A 367 -16.39 -10.30 -11.62
N PHE A 368 -16.65 -9.15 -11.00
CA PHE A 368 -17.46 -9.08 -9.78
C PHE A 368 -18.90 -8.57 -9.99
N ASP A 369 -19.17 -7.78 -11.03
CA ASP A 369 -20.52 -7.35 -11.38
C ASP A 369 -21.22 -8.42 -12.24
N ARG A 370 -21.63 -9.51 -11.59
CA ARG A 370 -22.36 -10.61 -12.25
C ARG A 370 -23.73 -10.17 -12.79
N SER A 371 -24.30 -9.12 -12.21
CA SER A 371 -25.62 -8.58 -12.58
C SER A 371 -25.59 -7.60 -13.75
N GLY A 372 -24.41 -7.07 -14.12
CA GLY A 372 -24.27 -6.03 -15.13
C GLY A 372 -24.90 -4.69 -14.74
N ASN A 373 -25.11 -4.43 -13.44
CA ASN A 373 -25.77 -3.22 -12.95
C ASN A 373 -24.79 -2.09 -12.57
N GLY A 374 -23.49 -2.30 -12.80
CA GLY A 374 -22.42 -1.37 -12.47
C GLY A 374 -22.05 -1.35 -10.98
N LEU A 375 -22.47 -2.34 -10.20
CA LEU A 375 -22.21 -2.43 -8.76
C LEU A 375 -21.49 -3.74 -8.40
N VAL A 376 -20.57 -3.65 -7.44
CA VAL A 376 -19.83 -4.80 -6.90
C VAL A 376 -20.18 -5.00 -5.44
N VAL A 377 -20.40 -6.24 -5.02
CA VAL A 377 -20.59 -6.58 -3.60
C VAL A 377 -19.23 -6.53 -2.90
N ALA A 378 -19.07 -5.58 -1.97
CA ALA A 378 -17.82 -5.31 -1.28
C ALA A 378 -17.27 -6.55 -0.55
N GLN A 379 -18.16 -7.33 0.08
CA GLN A 379 -17.78 -8.56 0.78
C GLN A 379 -17.20 -9.63 -0.15
N GLU A 380 -17.73 -9.78 -1.38
CA GLU A 380 -17.20 -10.75 -2.35
C GLU A 380 -15.84 -10.31 -2.87
N PHE A 381 -15.68 -9.02 -3.16
CA PHE A 381 -14.40 -8.45 -3.54
C PHE A 381 -13.33 -8.62 -2.46
N LEU A 382 -13.66 -8.29 -1.20
CA LEU A 382 -12.75 -8.47 -0.07
C LEU A 382 -12.37 -9.93 0.16
N ARG A 383 -13.33 -10.85 0.02
CA ARG A 383 -13.07 -12.29 0.11
C ARG A 383 -12.06 -12.75 -0.93
N GLU A 384 -12.20 -12.29 -2.17
CA GLU A 384 -11.23 -12.64 -3.23
C GLU A 384 -9.83 -12.07 -2.92
N VAL A 385 -9.75 -10.80 -2.54
CA VAL A 385 -8.48 -10.12 -2.27
C VAL A 385 -7.74 -10.75 -1.09
N ARG A 386 -8.46 -11.12 -0.03
CA ARG A 386 -7.88 -11.68 1.20
C ARG A 386 -7.63 -13.20 1.09
N GLY A 387 -8.38 -13.92 0.25
CA GLY A 387 -8.41 -15.38 0.22
C GLY A 387 -9.24 -15.99 1.35
N ASP A 388 -9.36 -17.32 1.37
CA ASP A 388 -10.07 -18.02 2.45
C ASP A 388 -9.13 -18.32 3.62
N ALA A 389 -9.64 -18.15 4.85
CA ALA A 389 -8.89 -18.47 6.05
C ALA A 389 -8.81 -19.99 6.24
N PRO A 390 -7.65 -20.53 6.67
CA PRO A 390 -7.52 -21.95 7.00
C PRO A 390 -8.53 -22.38 8.07
N PRO A 391 -9.21 -23.55 7.94
CA PRO A 391 -10.20 -24.02 8.91
C PRO A 391 -9.68 -24.07 10.35
N GLN A 392 -8.43 -24.51 10.53
CA GLN A 392 -7.78 -24.58 11.85
C GLN A 392 -7.70 -23.21 12.55
N ARG A 393 -7.46 -22.13 11.80
CA ARG A 393 -7.43 -20.77 12.36
C ARG A 393 -8.83 -20.31 12.75
N LEU A 394 -9.84 -20.65 11.95
CA LEU A 394 -11.23 -20.33 12.25
C LEU A 394 -11.72 -21.06 13.51
N ASP A 395 -11.43 -22.35 13.64
CA ASP A 395 -11.79 -23.14 14.83
C ASP A 395 -11.19 -22.55 16.11
N ALA A 396 -9.91 -22.15 16.06
CA ALA A 396 -9.24 -21.51 17.19
C ALA A 396 -9.86 -20.14 17.54
N VAL A 397 -10.29 -19.35 16.54
CA VAL A 397 -10.97 -18.07 16.76
C VAL A 397 -12.33 -18.27 17.42
N VAL A 398 -13.09 -19.27 16.98
CA VAL A 398 -14.37 -19.63 17.60
C VAL A 398 -14.17 -20.09 19.03
N GLU A 399 -13.17 -20.94 19.30
CA GLU A 399 -12.84 -21.39 20.66
C GLU A 399 -12.43 -20.21 21.56
N ALA A 400 -11.60 -19.29 21.07
CA ALA A 400 -11.21 -18.10 21.80
C ALA A 400 -12.43 -17.23 22.14
N PHE A 401 -13.37 -17.05 21.21
CA PHE A 401 -14.60 -16.31 21.46
C PHE A 401 -15.49 -16.99 22.50
N GLN A 402 -15.63 -18.32 22.44
CA GLN A 402 -16.40 -19.10 23.41
C GLN A 402 -15.88 -18.93 24.84
N ARG A 403 -14.57 -18.81 25.02
CA ARG A 403 -13.96 -18.51 26.32
C ARG A 403 -14.28 -17.10 26.80
N LEU A 404 -14.37 -16.13 25.89
CA LEU A 404 -14.76 -14.74 26.22
C LEU A 404 -16.25 -14.63 26.59
N THR A 405 -17.12 -15.48 26.02
CA THR A 405 -18.55 -15.50 26.35
C THR A 405 -18.80 -16.25 27.66
N VAL A 406 -18.51 -15.60 28.79
CA VAL A 406 -18.73 -16.16 30.14
C VAL A 406 -20.22 -16.32 30.48
N GLU A 407 -21.10 -15.53 29.85
CA GLU A 407 -22.52 -15.42 30.25
C GLU A 407 -23.52 -16.13 29.31
N GLY A 408 -23.07 -16.91 28.32
CA GLY A 408 -23.98 -17.67 27.43
C GLY A 408 -24.91 -16.84 26.53
N GLY A 409 -24.79 -15.50 26.53
CA GLY A 409 -25.61 -14.57 25.76
C GLY A 409 -25.23 -14.40 24.28
N GLY A 410 -24.27 -15.19 23.77
CA GLY A 410 -23.85 -15.18 22.37
C GLY A 410 -23.09 -13.92 21.91
N SER A 411 -22.82 -12.96 22.80
CA SER A 411 -22.04 -11.75 22.53
C SER A 411 -21.17 -11.35 23.72
N VAL A 412 -20.11 -10.57 23.48
CA VAL A 412 -19.17 -10.09 24.49
C VAL A 412 -19.26 -8.57 24.57
N ASP A 413 -19.24 -7.99 25.78
CA ASP A 413 -19.17 -6.54 25.95
C ASP A 413 -17.83 -6.00 25.39
N TYR A 414 -17.90 -4.98 24.54
CA TYR A 414 -16.71 -4.44 23.87
C TYR A 414 -15.69 -3.85 24.85
N ARG A 415 -16.16 -3.24 25.96
CA ARG A 415 -15.29 -2.66 26.98
C ARG A 415 -14.53 -3.75 27.72
N ASP A 416 -15.22 -4.85 28.06
CA ASP A 416 -14.58 -5.97 28.76
C ASP A 416 -13.59 -6.69 27.84
N MET A 417 -13.94 -6.89 26.57
CA MET A 417 -13.02 -7.39 25.53
C MET A 417 -11.79 -6.48 25.38
N LEU A 418 -11.98 -5.15 25.30
CA LEU A 418 -10.88 -4.18 25.20
C LEU A 418 -10.00 -4.17 26.46
N SER A 419 -10.60 -4.30 27.63
CA SER A 419 -9.87 -4.29 28.91
C SER A 419 -8.99 -5.54 29.03
N LEU A 420 -9.50 -6.70 28.61
CA LEU A 420 -8.72 -7.93 28.53
C LEU A 420 -7.60 -7.82 27.48
N PHE A 421 -7.89 -7.28 26.29
CA PHE A 421 -6.88 -7.04 25.27
C PHE A 421 -5.76 -6.14 25.79
N ARG A 422 -6.09 -5.04 26.47
CA ARG A 422 -5.11 -4.11 27.07
C ARG A 422 -4.23 -4.79 28.12
N PHE A 423 -4.82 -5.64 28.95
CA PHE A 423 -4.09 -6.39 29.96
C PHE A 423 -3.07 -7.35 29.33
N ASN A 424 -3.47 -8.03 28.25
CA ASN A 424 -2.63 -9.00 27.55
C ASN A 424 -1.68 -8.39 26.50
N ALA A 425 -1.89 -7.13 26.10
CA ALA A 425 -1.11 -6.47 25.05
C ALA A 425 0.43 -6.56 25.24
N PRO A 426 1.00 -6.43 26.45
CA PRO A 426 2.45 -6.58 26.65
C PRO A 426 3.00 -7.98 26.38
N ARG A 427 2.14 -9.01 26.36
CA ARG A 427 2.51 -10.43 26.19
C ARG A 427 2.32 -10.91 24.74
N LEU A 428 1.86 -10.04 23.85
CA LEU A 428 1.71 -10.36 22.43
C LEU A 428 3.10 -10.58 21.80
N PRO A 429 3.27 -11.59 20.92
CA PRO A 429 4.57 -11.91 20.33
C PRO A 429 5.28 -10.70 19.70
N ASP A 430 4.55 -9.88 18.93
CA ASP A 430 5.11 -8.69 18.28
C ASP A 430 5.57 -7.60 19.26
N VAL A 431 5.00 -7.58 20.47
CA VAL A 431 5.37 -6.65 21.54
C VAL A 431 6.58 -7.16 22.31
N GLU A 432 6.63 -8.47 22.60
CA GLU A 432 7.80 -9.12 23.23
C GLU A 432 9.04 -9.05 22.32
N GLU A 433 8.85 -9.20 21.01
CA GLU A 433 9.90 -9.07 19.99
C GLU A 433 10.31 -7.60 19.73
N GLY A 434 9.57 -6.62 20.28
CA GLY A 434 9.83 -5.19 20.11
C GLY A 434 9.52 -4.66 18.71
N VAL A 435 8.69 -5.36 17.93
CA VAL A 435 8.23 -4.94 16.60
C VAL A 435 7.26 -3.76 16.73
N ILE A 436 6.37 -3.82 17.72
CA ILE A 436 5.43 -2.74 18.08
C ILE A 436 5.40 -2.55 19.60
N SER A 437 5.01 -1.37 20.06
CA SER A 437 4.74 -1.13 21.48
C SER A 437 3.35 -1.66 21.90
N ALA A 438 3.17 -1.96 23.18
CA ALA A 438 1.86 -2.33 23.73
C ALA A 438 0.80 -1.23 23.50
N ALA A 439 1.22 0.05 23.53
CA ALA A 439 0.34 1.19 23.28
C ALA A 439 -0.13 1.24 21.81
N GLU A 440 0.77 0.99 20.86
CA GLU A 440 0.43 0.87 19.44
C GLU A 440 -0.50 -0.32 19.20
N ALA A 441 -0.23 -1.48 19.83
CA ALA A 441 -1.08 -2.66 19.74
C ALA A 441 -2.54 -2.36 20.13
N VAL A 442 -2.72 -1.67 21.26
CA VAL A 442 -4.03 -1.25 21.78
C VAL A 442 -4.69 -0.21 20.87
N PHE A 443 -3.93 0.79 20.39
CA PHE A 443 -4.45 1.83 19.49
C PHE A 443 -4.98 1.23 18.18
N GLU A 444 -4.22 0.33 17.57
CA GLU A 444 -4.60 -0.41 16.38
C GLU A 444 -5.83 -1.30 16.60
N PHE A 445 -5.91 -1.97 17.75
CA PHE A 445 -7.09 -2.76 18.12
C PHE A 445 -8.33 -1.88 18.20
N VAL A 446 -8.30 -0.77 18.95
CA VAL A 446 -9.44 0.16 19.05
C VAL A 446 -9.87 0.67 17.68
N ASN A 447 -8.91 1.02 16.82
CA ASN A 447 -9.19 1.48 15.46
C ASN A 447 -9.79 0.39 14.55
N SER A 448 -9.68 -0.88 14.91
CA SER A 448 -10.23 -2.00 14.13
C SER A 448 -11.73 -2.18 14.31
N TRP A 449 -12.36 -1.47 15.28
CA TRP A 449 -13.76 -1.61 15.65
C TRP A 449 -14.52 -0.28 15.48
N PRO A 450 -14.71 0.21 14.23
CA PRO A 450 -15.36 1.49 13.99
C PRO A 450 -16.81 1.47 14.50
N GLY A 451 -17.18 2.47 15.30
CA GLY A 451 -18.54 2.61 15.84
C GLY A 451 -18.85 1.75 17.07
N LYS A 452 -17.91 0.91 17.54
CA LYS A 452 -18.03 0.24 18.84
C LYS A 452 -17.56 1.17 19.94
N ASN A 453 -18.40 1.36 20.95
CA ASN A 453 -18.14 2.18 22.13
C ASN A 453 -18.26 1.32 23.40
N ASP A 454 -18.09 1.93 24.57
CA ASP A 454 -18.13 1.27 25.88
C ASP A 454 -19.47 0.59 26.24
N THR A 455 -20.50 0.75 25.40
CA THR A 455 -21.84 0.14 25.56
C THR A 455 -22.17 -0.86 24.45
N ALA A 456 -21.27 -1.03 23.48
CA ALA A 456 -21.49 -1.92 22.35
C ALA A 456 -21.10 -3.36 22.71
N THR A 457 -21.78 -4.32 22.10
CA THR A 457 -21.40 -5.74 22.18
C THR A 457 -20.74 -6.18 20.88
N VAL A 458 -19.99 -7.28 20.95
CA VAL A 458 -19.34 -7.95 19.82
C VAL A 458 -19.93 -9.35 19.67
N THR A 459 -20.45 -9.68 18.49
CA THR A 459 -20.97 -11.03 18.20
C THR A 459 -19.87 -11.95 17.69
N LEU A 460 -20.15 -13.26 17.65
CA LEU A 460 -19.23 -14.25 17.09
C LEU A 460 -18.87 -13.92 15.64
N GLU A 461 -19.85 -13.50 14.83
CA GLU A 461 -19.63 -13.18 13.42
C GLU A 461 -18.68 -11.99 13.24
N GLU A 462 -18.84 -10.94 14.05
CA GLU A 462 -17.97 -9.75 14.02
C GLU A 462 -16.54 -10.10 14.45
N PHE A 463 -16.40 -10.97 15.46
CA PHE A 463 -15.11 -11.45 15.95
C PHE A 463 -14.39 -12.34 14.92
N VAL A 464 -15.12 -13.26 14.29
CA VAL A 464 -14.62 -14.08 13.18
C VAL A 464 -14.23 -13.19 12.00
N ALA A 465 -15.03 -12.19 11.65
CA ALA A 465 -14.71 -11.25 10.58
C ALA A 465 -13.43 -10.46 10.87
N TYR A 466 -13.26 -9.96 12.10
CA TYR A 466 -12.01 -9.31 12.53
C TYR A 466 -10.80 -10.21 12.31
N TYR A 467 -10.84 -11.46 12.79
CA TYR A 467 -9.71 -12.38 12.61
C TYR A 467 -9.54 -12.89 11.18
N THR A 468 -10.60 -12.89 10.37
CA THR A 468 -10.52 -13.18 8.93
C THR A 468 -9.76 -12.07 8.19
N ASP A 469 -9.83 -10.83 8.67
CA ASP A 469 -9.05 -9.71 8.12
C ASP A 469 -7.60 -9.70 8.63
N VAL A 470 -7.33 -10.18 9.85
CA VAL A 470 -5.99 -10.23 10.45
C VAL A 470 -5.18 -11.44 9.97
N SER A 471 -5.83 -12.60 9.86
CA SER A 471 -5.18 -13.88 9.53
C SER A 471 -4.26 -13.83 8.30
N PRO A 472 -4.66 -13.24 7.16
CA PRO A 472 -3.82 -13.27 5.95
C PRO A 472 -2.52 -12.48 6.04
N ALA A 473 -2.33 -11.65 7.08
CA ALA A 473 -1.08 -10.93 7.31
C ALA A 473 -0.07 -11.71 8.18
N VAL A 474 -0.46 -12.88 8.69
CA VAL A 474 0.40 -13.75 9.50
C VAL A 474 0.74 -15.01 8.69
N ASP A 475 2.00 -15.11 8.27
CA ASP A 475 2.47 -16.20 7.41
C ASP A 475 2.44 -17.58 8.10
N ASP A 476 2.74 -17.63 9.40
CA ASP A 476 2.87 -18.87 10.16
C ASP A 476 1.63 -19.16 11.03
N ASP A 477 1.07 -20.36 10.89
CA ASP A 477 -0.11 -20.80 11.65
C ASP A 477 0.19 -20.87 13.15
N ALA A 478 1.37 -21.36 13.54
CA ALA A 478 1.73 -21.47 14.96
C ALA A 478 1.83 -20.09 15.61
N ARG A 479 2.43 -19.11 14.93
CA ARG A 479 2.46 -17.71 15.37
C ARG A 479 1.06 -17.11 15.50
N PHE A 480 0.16 -17.36 14.55
CA PHE A 480 -1.23 -16.89 14.62
C PHE A 480 -1.94 -17.44 15.85
N LEU A 481 -1.87 -18.77 16.06
CA LEU A 481 -2.50 -19.45 17.19
C LEU A 481 -1.94 -18.97 18.53
N ALA A 482 -0.61 -18.82 18.65
CA ALA A 482 0.03 -18.31 19.86
C ALA A 482 -0.40 -16.87 20.16
N THR A 483 -0.48 -16.02 19.13
CA THR A 483 -0.96 -14.63 19.28
C THR A 483 -2.39 -14.60 19.76
N LEU A 484 -3.28 -15.37 19.14
CA LEU A 484 -4.69 -15.46 19.50
C LEU A 484 -4.87 -15.96 20.94
N GLN A 485 -4.16 -17.01 21.33
CA GLN A 485 -4.25 -17.60 22.67
C GLN A 485 -3.77 -16.62 23.75
N ARG A 486 -2.64 -15.94 23.54
CA ARG A 486 -2.11 -14.95 24.49
C ARG A 486 -2.99 -13.71 24.59
N CYS A 487 -3.60 -13.30 23.47
CA CYS A 487 -4.48 -12.14 23.42
C CYS A 487 -5.72 -12.30 24.31
N TRP A 488 -6.25 -13.53 24.41
CA TRP A 488 -7.51 -13.83 25.09
C TRP A 488 -7.35 -14.77 26.29
N GLU A 489 -6.15 -14.79 26.89
CA GLU A 489 -5.94 -15.50 28.16
C GLU A 489 -6.67 -14.73 29.28
N ILE A 490 -7.60 -15.39 29.96
CA ILE A 490 -8.37 -14.82 31.06
C ILE A 490 -7.58 -15.02 32.36
N PRO A 491 -7.18 -13.95 33.07
CA PRO A 491 -6.48 -14.08 34.35
C PRO A 491 -7.39 -14.67 35.43
N GLU A 492 -6.80 -15.35 36.43
CA GLU A 492 -7.55 -15.91 37.57
C GLU A 492 -8.26 -14.84 38.42
N THR A 493 -7.83 -13.58 38.30
CA THR A 493 -8.41 -12.44 39.02
C THR A 493 -9.04 -11.44 38.06
N ASP A 494 -10.11 -10.77 38.47
CA ASP A 494 -10.77 -9.67 37.74
C ASP A 494 -9.91 -8.39 37.63
N ALA A 495 -8.59 -8.46 37.85
CA ALA A 495 -7.66 -7.33 37.76
C ALA A 495 -7.70 -6.62 36.40
N TYR A 496 -8.11 -7.32 35.33
CA TYR A 496 -8.28 -6.73 34.00
C TYR A 496 -9.55 -5.85 33.90
N LYS A 497 -10.58 -6.07 34.74
CA LYS A 497 -11.83 -5.29 34.80
C LYS A 497 -11.69 -4.02 35.65
N SER A 498 -10.59 -3.28 35.51
CA SER A 498 -10.20 -2.15 36.39
C SER A 498 -11.16 -0.93 36.48
N GLY A 499 -12.43 -1.06 36.12
CA GLY A 499 -13.48 -0.09 36.45
C GLY A 499 -14.00 -0.27 37.89
N ARG A 500 -14.50 0.82 38.49
CA ARG A 500 -15.39 0.72 39.66
C ARG A 500 -16.59 -0.16 39.30
N PRO A 501 -17.16 -0.96 40.22
CA PRO A 501 -18.34 -1.76 39.93
C PRO A 501 -19.44 -0.86 39.38
N ARG A 502 -19.94 -1.17 38.18
CA ARG A 502 -20.91 -0.31 37.46
C ARG A 502 -22.34 -0.80 37.56
N ARG A 503 -22.56 -2.03 38.04
CA ARG A 503 -23.90 -2.58 38.27
C ARG A 503 -24.39 -2.08 39.63
N HIS A 504 -25.33 -1.15 39.62
CA HIS A 504 -26.00 -0.67 40.82
C HIS A 504 -27.42 -1.20 40.85
N VAL A 505 -27.81 -1.69 42.02
CA VAL A 505 -29.17 -2.15 42.27
C VAL A 505 -29.73 -1.31 43.40
N THR A 506 -30.87 -0.67 43.13
CA THR A 506 -31.62 0.06 44.15
C THR A 506 -32.57 -0.93 44.81
N VAL A 507 -32.32 -1.18 46.09
CA VAL A 507 -33.14 -2.04 46.94
C VAL A 507 -34.10 -1.14 47.70
N LEU A 508 -35.40 -1.41 47.58
CA LEU A 508 -36.42 -0.81 48.43
C LEU A 508 -36.65 -1.72 49.62
N HIS A 509 -36.49 -1.21 50.83
CA HIS A 509 -36.72 -1.96 52.06
C HIS A 509 -38.19 -1.93 52.49
N THR A 510 -38.59 -2.79 53.42
CA THR A 510 -39.97 -2.86 53.95
C THR A 510 -40.38 -1.62 54.76
N ASP A 511 -39.42 -0.81 55.20
CA ASP A 511 -39.62 0.47 55.89
C ASP A 511 -39.71 1.69 54.94
N ASP A 512 -39.84 1.43 53.63
CA ASP A 512 -39.86 2.43 52.54
C ASP A 512 -38.55 3.23 52.36
N THR A 513 -37.44 2.78 52.95
CA THR A 513 -36.11 3.32 52.65
C THR A 513 -35.52 2.67 51.39
N ALA A 514 -34.73 3.45 50.63
CA ALA A 514 -34.06 2.97 49.42
C ALA A 514 -32.54 3.01 49.60
N GLU A 515 -31.88 1.88 49.35
CA GLU A 515 -30.42 1.75 49.38
C GLU A 515 -29.90 1.36 48.00
N THR A 516 -28.88 2.07 47.51
CA THR A 516 -28.21 1.72 46.25
C THR A 516 -26.97 0.90 46.56
N ILE A 517 -27.00 -0.37 46.18
CA ILE A 517 -25.93 -1.33 46.43
C ILE A 517 -25.14 -1.55 45.14
N ALA A 518 -23.82 -1.40 45.24
CA ALA A 518 -22.91 -1.72 44.14
C ALA A 518 -22.68 -3.23 44.10
N ILE A 519 -23.01 -3.86 42.97
CA ILE A 519 -22.71 -5.27 42.73
C ILE A 519 -21.31 -5.37 42.14
N PRO A 520 -20.36 -6.07 42.80
CA PRO A 520 -19.05 -6.33 42.24
C PRO A 520 -19.15 -7.06 40.90
N ASP A 521 -18.37 -6.65 39.90
CA ASP A 521 -18.34 -7.29 38.57
C ASP A 521 -17.77 -8.73 38.60
N SER A 522 -17.36 -9.21 39.77
CA SER A 522 -16.95 -10.58 40.07
C SER A 522 -18.12 -11.53 40.35
N LEU A 523 -19.32 -11.00 40.61
CA LEU A 523 -20.53 -11.79 40.85
C LEU A 523 -21.28 -12.04 39.54
N VAL A 524 -21.31 -13.31 39.13
CA VAL A 524 -21.98 -13.77 37.90
C VAL A 524 -23.48 -13.93 38.16
N ILE A 525 -24.23 -12.84 37.99
CA ILE A 525 -25.69 -12.81 38.18
C ILE A 525 -26.32 -11.97 37.06
N ASP A 526 -27.38 -12.48 36.45
CA ASP A 526 -28.22 -11.69 35.56
C ASP A 526 -29.02 -10.67 36.38
N THR A 527 -28.71 -9.39 36.21
CA THR A 527 -29.41 -8.31 36.92
C THR A 527 -30.89 -8.20 36.54
N ARG A 528 -31.29 -8.76 35.38
CA ARG A 528 -32.70 -8.81 34.94
C ARG A 528 -33.49 -9.90 35.64
N ASP A 529 -32.81 -10.90 36.21
CA ASP A 529 -33.43 -11.93 37.04
C ASP A 529 -33.49 -11.45 38.49
N ALA A 530 -34.62 -10.81 38.83
CA ALA A 530 -34.87 -10.28 40.16
C ALA A 530 -34.83 -11.36 41.26
N ALA A 531 -35.04 -12.64 40.94
CA ALA A 531 -34.96 -13.73 41.91
C ALA A 531 -33.49 -14.06 42.24
N ALA A 532 -32.64 -14.18 41.22
CA ALA A 532 -31.21 -14.44 41.40
C ALA A 532 -30.50 -13.29 42.12
N VAL A 533 -30.82 -12.03 41.76
CA VAL A 533 -30.28 -10.84 42.45
C VAL A 533 -30.71 -10.82 43.91
N ARG A 534 -31.97 -11.15 44.22
CA ARG A 534 -32.48 -11.19 45.60
C ARG A 534 -31.73 -12.24 46.43
N GLU A 535 -31.49 -13.42 45.89
CA GLU A 535 -30.80 -14.50 46.62
C GLU A 535 -29.38 -14.10 47.03
N VAL A 536 -28.63 -13.48 46.11
CA VAL A 536 -27.28 -13.00 46.39
C VAL A 536 -27.26 -11.85 47.39
N LEU A 537 -28.18 -10.89 47.28
CA LEU A 537 -28.26 -9.78 48.23
C LEU A 537 -28.50 -10.29 49.65
N VAL A 538 -29.37 -11.30 49.80
CA VAL A 538 -29.61 -11.96 51.09
C VAL A 538 -28.37 -12.71 51.60
N GLN A 539 -27.65 -13.42 50.72
CA GLN A 539 -26.38 -14.08 51.07
C GLN A 539 -25.30 -13.09 51.53
N HIS A 540 -25.31 -11.86 51.00
CA HIS A 540 -24.39 -10.79 51.37
C HIS A 540 -24.89 -9.91 52.53
N GLY A 541 -25.99 -10.32 53.19
CA GLY A 541 -26.45 -9.73 54.46
C GLY A 541 -27.50 -8.64 54.34
N VAL A 542 -28.01 -8.35 53.14
CA VAL A 542 -29.13 -7.41 52.93
C VAL A 542 -30.43 -8.07 53.36
N ARG A 543 -31.17 -7.43 54.26
CA ARG A 543 -32.44 -7.94 54.81
C ARG A 543 -33.58 -7.01 54.42
N ASP A 544 -34.81 -7.50 54.57
CA ASP A 544 -36.02 -6.69 54.45
C ASP A 544 -36.28 -6.11 53.04
N ILE A 545 -35.98 -6.87 51.99
CA ILE A 545 -36.14 -6.46 50.58
C ILE A 545 -37.61 -6.51 50.13
N LYS A 546 -38.21 -5.34 49.84
CA LYS A 546 -39.55 -5.18 49.27
C LYS A 546 -39.54 -5.27 47.75
N ASP A 547 -38.71 -4.46 47.08
CA ASP A 547 -38.60 -4.41 45.62
C ASP A 547 -37.15 -4.14 45.17
N ILE A 548 -36.81 -4.51 43.93
CA ILE A 548 -35.47 -4.39 43.37
C ILE A 548 -35.56 -3.68 42.01
N GLN A 549 -34.95 -2.49 41.91
CA GLN A 549 -34.88 -1.73 40.66
C GLN A 549 -33.44 -1.66 40.16
N THR A 550 -33.22 -2.17 38.95
CA THR A 550 -31.93 -2.06 38.25
C THR A 550 -31.80 -0.69 37.59
N THR A 551 -30.73 0.04 37.89
CA THR A 551 -30.34 1.23 37.11
C THR A 551 -29.53 0.75 35.90
N MET A 552 -30.00 1.03 34.69
CA MET A 552 -29.28 0.70 33.44
C MET A 552 -28.02 1.55 33.27
#